data_AF-A0A1Y3W8E1-F1
#
_entry.id   AF-A0A1Y3W8E1-F1
#
_cell.length_a   1.000
_cell.length_b   1.000
_cell.length_c   1.000
_cell.angle_alpha   90.00
_cell.angle_beta   90.00
_cell.angle_gamma   90.00
#
_symmetry.space_group_name_H-M   'P 1'
#
loop_
_entity.id
_entity.type
_entity.pdbx_description
1 polymer ?
#
loop_
_entity_poly.entity_id
_entity_poly.type
_entity_poly.pdbx_seq_one_letter_code
_entity_poly.pdbx_strand_id
1 'polypeptide(L)'
;MSMKTVVLLSKIFFEGHTKAGQPTNFAQSVKDGCKRHTVRSNYAYWEKKIAALKKQGGTLCIRQWSGKPYRSQQETILEVPASVVGIQQVAIAQTGVSQLSAQVDGCEIPISEIARNDGLNSVEFTEFLRPILKNSEGNETTFAVIHFTDFRY
;
A
#
# COMPACT_ATOMS: atom_id res chain seq x y z
N MET A 1 12.30 -4.37 23.98
CA MET A 1 11.80 -4.95 22.71
C MET A 1 12.00 -3.92 21.61
N SER A 2 12.49 -4.31 20.43
CA SER A 2 12.61 -3.38 19.29
C SER A 2 11.22 -2.94 18.79
N MET A 3 11.09 -1.68 18.38
CA MET A 3 9.83 -1.12 17.88
C MET A 3 9.38 -1.88 16.63
N LYS A 4 8.13 -2.38 16.64
CA LYS A 4 7.51 -3.01 15.46
C LYS A 4 6.37 -2.14 14.94
N THR A 5 6.41 -1.84 13.64
CA THR A 5 5.27 -1.27 12.91
C THR A 5 4.70 -2.32 11.99
N VAL A 6 3.39 -2.55 12.02
CA VAL A 6 2.74 -3.55 11.16
C VAL A 6 2.02 -2.87 10.00
N VAL A 7 2.19 -3.45 8.81
CA VAL A 7 1.37 -3.19 7.61
C VAL A 7 0.72 -4.50 7.20
N LEU A 8 -0.62 -4.50 7.11
CA LEU A 8 -1.39 -5.68 6.69
C LEU A 8 -1.68 -5.62 5.19
N LEU A 9 -1.36 -6.71 4.49
CA LEU A 9 -1.76 -6.96 3.11
C LEU A 9 -2.97 -7.89 3.09
N SER A 10 -3.88 -7.63 2.16
CA SER A 10 -5.06 -8.49 2.00
C SER A 10 -4.68 -9.78 1.29
N LYS A 11 -5.23 -10.91 1.74
CA LYS A 11 -5.06 -12.23 1.10
C LYS A 11 -6.00 -12.43 -0.08
N ILE A 12 -7.16 -11.77 -0.04
CA ILE A 12 -8.21 -11.79 -1.06
C ILE A 12 -8.68 -10.38 -1.40
N PHE A 13 -9.24 -10.17 -2.59
CA PHE A 13 -9.92 -8.91 -2.90
C PHE A 13 -11.18 -8.76 -2.05
N PHE A 14 -11.42 -7.55 -1.54
CA PHE A 14 -12.53 -7.24 -0.64
C PHE A 14 -13.88 -7.22 -1.36
N GLU A 15 -14.95 -7.26 -0.58
CA GLU A 15 -16.33 -7.19 -1.10
C GLU A 15 -16.59 -5.84 -1.79
N GLY A 16 -17.02 -5.87 -3.05
CA GLY A 16 -17.21 -4.68 -3.89
C GLY A 16 -16.07 -4.43 -4.90
N HIS A 17 -14.98 -5.18 -4.84
CA HIS A 17 -14.00 -5.28 -5.93
C HIS A 17 -14.51 -6.28 -7.00
N THR A 18 -14.21 -6.08 -8.29
CA THR A 18 -14.68 -7.00 -9.35
C THR A 18 -14.18 -8.44 -9.19
N LYS A 19 -12.98 -8.59 -8.62
CA LYS A 19 -12.37 -9.87 -8.24
C LYS A 19 -12.67 -10.31 -6.80
N ALA A 20 -13.72 -9.81 -6.16
CA ALA A 20 -14.05 -10.14 -4.76
C ALA A 20 -13.95 -11.66 -4.47
N GLY A 21 -13.28 -12.00 -3.37
CA GLY A 21 -13.06 -13.39 -2.96
C GLY A 21 -11.90 -14.11 -3.66
N GLN A 22 -11.40 -13.60 -4.79
CA GLN A 22 -10.21 -14.15 -5.45
C GLN A 22 -8.93 -13.79 -4.68
N PRO A 23 -7.87 -14.61 -4.77
CA PRO A 23 -6.60 -14.31 -4.12
C PRO A 23 -5.92 -13.09 -4.74
N THR A 24 -5.33 -12.23 -3.90
CA THR A 24 -4.49 -11.09 -4.35
C THR A 24 -3.07 -11.53 -4.71
N ASN A 25 -2.62 -12.67 -4.15
CA ASN A 25 -1.25 -13.16 -4.22
C ASN A 25 -0.18 -12.18 -3.70
N PHE A 26 -0.56 -11.19 -2.87
CA PHE A 26 0.37 -10.19 -2.35
C PHE A 26 1.53 -10.79 -1.55
N ALA A 27 1.29 -11.81 -0.72
CA ALA A 27 2.38 -12.44 0.03
C ALA A 27 3.45 -13.05 -0.89
N GLN A 28 3.03 -13.72 -1.96
CA GLN A 28 3.95 -14.30 -2.93
C GLN A 28 4.66 -13.17 -3.72
N SER A 29 3.90 -12.18 -4.19
CA SER A 29 4.43 -11.02 -4.91
C SER A 29 5.46 -10.20 -4.11
N VAL A 30 5.31 -10.09 -2.78
CA VAL A 30 6.32 -9.50 -1.88
C VAL A 30 7.58 -10.36 -1.83
N LYS A 31 7.44 -11.68 -1.67
CA LYS A 31 8.57 -12.61 -1.60
C LYS A 31 9.37 -12.66 -2.90
N ASP A 32 8.68 -12.51 -4.03
CA ASP A 32 9.29 -12.50 -5.37
C ASP A 32 9.87 -11.11 -5.74
N GLY A 33 9.68 -10.10 -4.89
CA GLY A 33 10.16 -8.73 -5.14
C GLY A 33 9.33 -7.92 -6.15
N CYS A 34 8.21 -8.46 -6.62
CA CYS A 34 7.30 -7.83 -7.58
C CYS A 34 6.50 -6.69 -6.94
N LYS A 35 5.86 -6.95 -5.78
CA LYS A 35 5.26 -5.90 -4.95
C LYS A 35 6.39 -5.28 -4.14
N ARG A 36 6.70 -4.01 -4.36
CA ARG A 36 7.86 -3.27 -3.78
C ARG A 36 7.44 -2.27 -2.71
N HIS A 37 6.18 -1.86 -2.75
CA HIS A 37 5.57 -0.96 -1.78
C HIS A 37 4.07 -1.27 -1.65
N THR A 38 3.39 -0.53 -0.78
CA THR A 38 1.93 -0.52 -0.71
C THR A 38 1.39 0.89 -0.56
N VAL A 39 0.30 1.20 -1.26
CA VAL A 39 -0.41 2.48 -1.18
C VAL A 39 -1.47 2.41 -0.09
N ARG A 40 -1.43 3.37 0.85
CA ARG A 40 -2.30 3.41 2.03
C ARG A 40 -2.94 4.78 2.19
N SER A 41 -4.21 4.81 2.59
CA SER A 41 -4.85 6.05 3.02
C SER A 41 -4.18 6.64 4.25
N ASN A 42 -4.40 7.95 4.45
CA ASN A 42 -3.91 8.73 5.59
C ASN A 42 -2.37 8.84 5.63
N TYR A 43 -1.83 9.70 4.77
CA TYR A 43 -0.40 9.98 4.71
C TYR A 43 0.18 10.43 6.05
N ALA A 44 -0.44 11.43 6.69
CA ALA A 44 0.05 12.00 7.95
C ALA A 44 0.18 10.96 9.08
N TYR A 45 -0.72 9.96 9.13
CA TYR A 45 -0.60 8.85 10.06
C TYR A 45 0.64 7.99 9.77
N TRP A 46 0.82 7.59 8.50
CA TRP A 46 1.92 6.72 8.12
C TRP A 46 3.27 7.44 8.19
N GLU A 47 3.34 8.71 7.82
CA GLU A 47 4.53 9.53 7.95
C GLU A 47 5.03 9.57 9.40
N LYS A 48 4.16 9.92 10.35
CA LYS A 48 4.50 9.91 11.79
C LYS A 48 4.96 8.53 12.26
N LYS A 49 4.28 7.47 11.81
CA LYS A 49 4.60 6.09 12.22
C LYS A 49 5.95 5.61 11.67
N ILE A 50 6.25 5.92 10.42
CA ILE A 50 7.52 5.56 9.76
C ILE A 50 8.66 6.43 10.28
N ALA A 51 8.44 7.72 10.56
CA ALA A 51 9.42 8.58 11.21
C ALA A 51 9.80 8.06 12.61
N ALA A 52 8.81 7.66 13.41
CA ALA A 52 9.05 7.05 14.71
C ALA A 52 9.80 5.71 14.60
N LEU A 53 9.42 4.87 13.63
CA LEU A 53 10.10 3.59 13.33
C LEU A 53 11.58 3.80 13.02
N LYS A 54 11.90 4.79 12.17
CA LYS A 54 13.28 5.15 11.81
C LYS A 54 14.06 5.68 12.99
N LYS A 55 13.48 6.62 13.75
CA LYS A 55 14.13 7.22 14.92
C LYS A 55 14.53 6.18 15.97
N GLN A 56 13.76 5.11 16.12
CA GLN A 56 14.00 4.07 17.13
C GLN A 56 14.79 2.85 16.60
N GLY A 57 15.12 2.79 15.30
CA GLY A 57 15.80 1.63 14.71
C GLY A 57 14.95 0.35 14.74
N GLY A 58 13.66 0.46 14.40
CA GLY A 58 12.71 -0.65 14.48
C GLY A 58 12.62 -1.57 13.25
N THR A 59 11.56 -2.35 13.20
CA THR A 59 11.21 -3.25 12.08
C THR A 59 9.80 -2.98 11.57
N LEU A 60 9.65 -2.83 10.26
CA LEU A 60 8.37 -2.88 9.57
C LEU A 60 8.02 -4.34 9.29
N CYS A 61 6.96 -4.84 9.93
CA CYS A 61 6.44 -6.18 9.71
C CYS A 61 5.31 -6.14 8.68
N ILE A 62 5.54 -6.71 7.52
CA ILE A 62 4.50 -6.97 6.53
C ILE A 62 3.82 -8.27 6.90
N ARG A 63 2.51 -8.21 7.11
CA ARG A 63 1.70 -9.34 7.57
C ARG A 63 0.46 -9.51 6.73
N GLN A 64 -0.18 -10.66 6.85
CA GLN A 64 -1.56 -10.87 6.45
C GLN A 64 -2.30 -11.68 7.51
N TRP A 65 -3.63 -11.72 7.43
CA TRP A 65 -4.41 -12.64 8.23
C TRP A 65 -4.31 -14.06 7.65
N SER A 66 -4.15 -15.07 8.51
CA SER A 66 -4.11 -16.47 8.07
C SER A 66 -5.44 -16.94 7.49
N GLY A 67 -6.54 -16.39 8.02
CA GLY A 67 -7.92 -16.61 7.60
C GLY A 67 -8.74 -15.32 7.53
N LYS A 68 -9.86 -15.25 8.25
CA LYS A 68 -10.79 -14.12 8.22
C LYS A 68 -10.16 -12.86 8.83
N PRO A 69 -10.19 -11.71 8.13
CA PRO A 69 -9.67 -10.46 8.67
C PRO A 69 -10.23 -10.14 10.06
N TYR A 70 -9.35 -9.71 10.96
CA TYR A 70 -9.65 -9.34 12.37
C TYR A 70 -10.15 -10.49 13.26
N ARG A 71 -10.27 -11.72 12.74
CA ARG A 71 -10.79 -12.90 13.46
C ARG A 71 -9.88 -14.11 13.36
N SER A 72 -8.68 -13.96 12.86
CA SER A 72 -7.69 -15.04 12.71
C SER A 72 -6.33 -14.55 13.20
N GLN A 73 -5.33 -15.42 13.26
CA GLN A 73 -3.97 -14.98 13.58
C GLN A 73 -3.36 -14.22 12.39
N GLN A 74 -2.37 -13.38 12.68
CA GLN A 74 -1.56 -12.76 11.63
C GLN A 74 -0.34 -13.63 11.36
N GLU A 75 -0.02 -13.81 10.09
CA GLU A 75 1.22 -14.44 9.64
C GLU A 75 2.16 -13.40 9.05
N THR A 76 3.45 -13.54 9.35
CA THR A 76 4.50 -12.65 8.83
C THR A 76 4.84 -13.06 7.40
N ILE A 77 4.84 -12.06 6.50
CA ILE A 77 5.26 -12.21 5.11
C ILE A 77 6.74 -11.83 4.99
N LEU A 78 7.09 -10.65 5.52
CA LEU A 78 8.43 -10.06 5.46
C LEU A 78 8.64 -9.14 6.66
N GLU A 79 9.85 -9.13 7.21
CA GLU A 79 10.29 -8.14 8.19
C GLU A 79 11.40 -7.27 7.57
N VAL A 80 11.20 -5.95 7.60
CA VAL A 80 12.09 -4.99 6.94
C VAL A 80 12.69 -4.05 7.98
N PRO A 81 14.02 -3.92 8.06
CA PRO A 81 14.66 -3.01 9.01
C PRO A 81 14.33 -1.55 8.65
N ALA A 82 14.21 -0.70 9.66
CA ALA A 82 13.85 0.70 9.46
C ALA A 82 14.79 1.47 8.51
N SER A 83 16.03 1.02 8.35
CA SER A 83 17.02 1.58 7.41
C SER A 83 16.61 1.45 5.94
N VAL A 84 15.84 0.42 5.58
CA VAL A 84 15.38 0.16 4.20
C VAL A 84 14.02 0.83 3.92
N VAL A 85 13.19 0.96 4.96
CA VAL A 85 11.81 1.45 4.82
C VAL A 85 11.77 2.87 4.28
N GLY A 86 10.90 3.12 3.30
CA GLY A 86 10.64 4.44 2.73
C GLY A 86 9.18 4.85 2.87
N ILE A 87 8.94 6.16 2.78
CA ILE A 87 7.60 6.70 2.61
C ILE A 87 7.66 7.87 1.61
N GLN A 88 6.76 7.89 0.64
CA GLN A 88 6.54 9.01 -0.28
C GLN A 88 5.07 9.42 -0.26
N GLN A 89 4.79 10.69 -0.49
CA GLN A 89 3.43 11.19 -0.63
C GLN A 89 2.96 10.91 -2.06
N VAL A 90 1.75 10.39 -2.24
CA VAL A 90 1.14 10.32 -3.57
C VAL A 90 -0.22 11.00 -3.57
N ALA A 91 -0.39 12.00 -4.43
CA ALA A 91 -1.67 12.60 -4.76
C ALA A 91 -2.28 11.84 -5.95
N ILE A 92 -3.47 11.27 -5.77
CA ILE A 92 -4.19 10.56 -6.84
C ILE A 92 -5.49 11.30 -7.11
N ALA A 93 -5.70 11.70 -8.36
CA ALA A 93 -6.88 12.43 -8.78
C ALA A 93 -7.74 11.64 -9.77
N GLN A 94 -9.07 11.74 -9.67
CA GLN A 94 -10.00 11.26 -10.68
C GLN A 94 -10.05 12.27 -11.84
N THR A 95 -9.59 11.87 -13.02
CA THR A 95 -9.60 12.68 -14.25
C THR A 95 -10.72 12.28 -15.22
N GLY A 96 -11.40 11.17 -14.94
CA GLY A 96 -12.56 10.67 -15.67
C GLY A 96 -13.18 9.47 -14.95
N VAL A 97 -14.24 8.88 -15.52
CA VAL A 97 -15.04 7.81 -14.88
C VAL A 97 -14.19 6.62 -14.37
N SER A 98 -13.13 6.29 -15.10
CA SER A 98 -12.20 5.19 -14.77
C SER A 98 -10.74 5.59 -14.99
N GLN A 99 -10.43 6.88 -14.96
CA GLN A 99 -9.10 7.40 -15.20
C GLN A 99 -8.58 8.10 -13.95
N LEU A 100 -7.36 7.73 -13.58
CA LEU A 100 -6.64 8.33 -12.47
C LEU A 100 -5.35 8.96 -13.01
N SER A 101 -4.97 10.10 -12.43
CA SER A 101 -3.60 10.63 -12.51
C SER A 101 -2.95 10.51 -11.14
N ALA A 102 -1.61 10.42 -11.11
CA ALA A 102 -0.88 10.38 -9.86
C ALA A 102 0.37 11.26 -9.91
N GLN A 103 0.63 11.92 -8.79
CA GLN A 103 1.89 12.62 -8.54
C GLN A 103 2.52 12.08 -7.27
N VAL A 104 3.72 11.52 -7.37
CA VAL A 104 4.51 11.10 -6.20
C VAL A 104 5.52 12.19 -5.89
N ASP A 105 5.45 12.76 -4.69
CA ASP A 105 6.27 13.90 -4.25
C ASP A 105 6.29 15.07 -5.27
N GLY A 106 5.18 15.29 -5.99
CA GLY A 106 5.02 16.33 -7.01
C GLY A 106 5.45 15.94 -8.44
N CYS A 107 6.02 14.74 -8.63
CA CYS A 107 6.40 14.22 -9.95
C CYS A 107 5.28 13.35 -10.52
N GLU A 108 4.89 13.58 -11.79
CA GLU A 108 3.89 12.75 -12.46
C GLU A 108 4.42 11.33 -12.69
N ILE A 109 3.67 10.33 -12.19
CA ILE A 109 4.01 8.91 -12.34
C ILE A 109 2.81 8.17 -12.96
N PRO A 110 3.02 7.33 -13.98
CA PRO A 110 1.94 6.52 -14.55
C PRO A 110 1.28 5.62 -13.49
N ILE A 111 -0.06 5.64 -13.44
CA ILE A 111 -0.84 4.77 -12.53
C ILE A 111 -0.49 3.29 -12.72
N SER A 112 -0.22 2.85 -13.95
CA SER A 112 0.20 1.48 -14.25
C SER A 112 1.52 1.11 -13.57
N GLU A 113 2.45 2.05 -13.43
CA GLU A 113 3.70 1.84 -12.71
C GLU A 113 3.46 1.74 -11.21
N ILE A 114 2.61 2.63 -10.66
CA ILE A 114 2.21 2.59 -9.26
C ILE A 114 1.54 1.27 -8.91
N ALA A 115 0.56 0.87 -9.71
CA ALA A 115 -0.15 -0.39 -9.57
C ALA A 115 0.79 -1.59 -9.63
N ARG A 116 1.68 -1.64 -10.64
CA ARG A 116 2.62 -2.75 -10.82
C ARG A 116 3.52 -2.93 -9.60
N ASN A 117 4.08 -1.83 -9.08
CA ASN A 117 4.92 -1.86 -7.89
C ASN A 117 4.09 -2.09 -6.59
N ASP A 118 2.77 -1.83 -6.61
CA ASP A 118 1.80 -2.28 -5.60
C ASP A 118 1.36 -3.74 -5.81
N GLY A 119 1.85 -4.44 -6.83
CA GLY A 119 1.53 -5.84 -7.07
C GLY A 119 0.12 -6.06 -7.63
N LEU A 120 -0.44 -5.06 -8.30
CA LEU A 120 -1.72 -5.11 -9.02
C LEU A 120 -1.53 -4.63 -10.47
N ASN A 121 -2.46 -4.95 -11.36
CA ASN A 121 -2.58 -4.19 -12.62
C ASN A 121 -3.34 -2.87 -12.40
N SER A 122 -3.30 -1.97 -13.39
CA SER A 122 -3.90 -0.64 -13.26
C SER A 122 -5.41 -0.66 -13.02
N VAL A 123 -6.13 -1.63 -13.61
CA VAL A 123 -7.57 -1.79 -13.40
C VAL A 123 -7.83 -2.19 -11.96
N GLU A 124 -7.25 -3.30 -11.50
CA GLU A 124 -7.40 -3.79 -10.12
C GLU A 124 -7.04 -2.71 -9.10
N PHE A 125 -5.93 -2.01 -9.31
CA PHE A 125 -5.48 -0.94 -8.42
C PHE A 125 -6.49 0.22 -8.34
N THR A 126 -7.00 0.67 -9.49
CA THR A 126 -8.03 1.71 -9.57
C THR A 126 -9.29 1.30 -8.79
N GLU A 127 -9.73 0.05 -8.96
CA GLU A 127 -10.89 -0.48 -8.23
C GLU A 127 -10.63 -0.65 -6.74
N PHE A 128 -9.38 -0.99 -6.37
CA PHE A 128 -8.95 -1.12 -4.98
C PHE A 128 -9.04 0.22 -4.24
N LEU A 129 -8.70 1.32 -4.90
CA LEU A 129 -8.75 2.67 -4.32
C LEU A 129 -10.13 3.31 -4.41
N ARG A 130 -11.01 2.85 -5.31
CA ARG A 130 -12.33 3.44 -5.57
C ARG A 130 -13.17 3.72 -4.31
N PRO A 131 -13.26 2.83 -3.29
CA PRO A 131 -14.02 3.13 -2.09
C PRO A 131 -13.47 4.32 -1.29
N ILE A 132 -12.16 4.55 -1.35
CA ILE A 132 -11.52 5.68 -0.66
C ILE A 132 -11.77 6.97 -1.46
N LEU A 133 -11.56 6.91 -2.77
CA LEU A 133 -11.74 8.05 -3.66
C LEU A 133 -13.21 8.52 -3.80
N LYS A 134 -14.19 7.65 -3.53
CA LYS A 134 -15.61 8.04 -3.49
C LYS A 134 -16.01 8.80 -2.23
N ASN A 135 -15.25 8.63 -1.16
CA ASN A 135 -15.52 9.19 0.15
C ASN A 135 -14.64 10.41 0.47
N SER A 136 -13.74 10.79 -0.44
CA SER A 136 -12.90 11.97 -0.30
C SER A 136 -13.63 13.23 -0.76
N GLU A 137 -13.28 14.35 -0.15
CA GLU A 137 -13.73 15.67 -0.58
C GLU A 137 -12.92 16.10 -1.81
N GLY A 138 -13.62 16.43 -2.90
CA GLY A 138 -13.00 16.82 -4.17
C GLY A 138 -12.52 15.65 -5.03
N ASN A 139 -11.75 15.98 -6.07
CA ASN A 139 -11.32 15.00 -7.07
C ASN A 139 -9.94 14.39 -6.77
N GLU A 140 -9.22 14.88 -5.77
CA GLU A 140 -7.86 14.46 -5.43
C GLU A 140 -7.83 13.88 -4.01
N THR A 141 -6.99 12.87 -3.79
CA THR A 141 -6.79 12.28 -2.46
C THR A 141 -5.32 11.96 -2.26
N THR A 142 -4.81 12.34 -1.09
CA THR A 142 -3.43 12.04 -0.68
C THR A 142 -3.34 10.69 0.03
N PHE A 143 -2.39 9.86 -0.42
CA PHE A 143 -2.05 8.56 0.14
C PHE A 143 -0.55 8.51 0.52
N ALA A 144 -0.18 7.49 1.28
CA ALA A 144 1.21 7.11 1.52
C ALA A 144 1.60 5.93 0.65
N VAL A 145 2.74 6.06 -0.04
CA VAL A 145 3.46 4.93 -0.62
C VAL A 145 4.45 4.44 0.44
N ILE A 146 4.22 3.26 1.02
CA ILE A 146 5.11 2.68 2.03
C ILE A 146 6.03 1.67 1.36
N HIS A 147 7.28 2.06 1.18
CA HIS A 147 8.29 1.23 0.53
C HIS A 147 8.92 0.29 1.54
N PHE A 148 9.03 -0.98 1.15
CA PHE A 148 9.66 -2.01 1.94
C PHE A 148 10.87 -2.64 1.21
N THR A 149 11.35 -1.94 0.19
CA THR A 149 12.61 -2.15 -0.55
C THR A 149 13.32 -0.80 -0.69
N ASP A 150 14.52 -0.75 -1.26
CA ASP A 150 15.26 0.51 -1.50
C ASP A 150 14.72 1.35 -2.69
N PHE A 151 13.71 0.85 -3.40
CA PHE A 151 13.06 1.56 -4.51
C PHE A 151 12.37 2.85 -4.06
N ARG A 152 12.50 3.94 -4.82
CA ARG A 152 11.71 5.17 -4.70
C ARG A 152 11.28 5.62 -6.11
N TYR A 153 10.17 6.34 -6.18
CA TYR A 153 9.75 7.08 -7.37
C TYR A 153 10.53 8.36 -7.53
#